data_AF-A0A8S3AVA7-F1
#
_entry.id   AF-A0A8S3AVA7-F1
#
_cell.length_a   1.000
_cell.length_b   1.000
_cell.length_c   1.000
_cell.angle_alpha   90.00
_cell.angle_beta   90.00
_cell.angle_gamma   90.00
#
_symmetry.space_group_name_H-M   'P 1'
#
loop_
_entity.id
_entity.type
_entity.pdbx_description
1 polymer ?
#
loop_
_entity_poly.entity_id
_entity_poly.type
_entity_poly.pdbx_seq_one_letter_code
_entity_poly.pdbx_strand_id
1 'polypeptide(L)' 'AFISHIGNNTSCGHYVAHIHKDGRWAIFNDETVAMSEHPPKDLAYLYLYKRTSS' A
#
# COMPACT_ATOMS: atom_id res chain seq x y z
N ALA A 1 -2.47 -5.68 3.69
CA ALA A 1 -2.19 -4.27 3.30
C ALA A 1 -0.70 -4.12 3.10
N PHE A 2 -0.25 -3.07 2.42
CA PHE A 2 1.17 -2.75 2.33
C PHE A 2 1.38 -1.24 2.23
N ILE A 3 2.55 -0.77 2.66
CA ILE A 3 2.97 0.62 2.59
C ILE A 3 4.16 0.70 1.64
N SER A 4 4.11 1.61 0.68
CA SER A 4 5.20 1.89 -0.25
C SER A 4 5.83 3.24 0.08
N HIS A 5 7.16 3.27 0.13
CA HIS A 5 7.94 4.50 0.02
C HIS A 5 8.24 4.73 -1.46
N ILE A 6 7.94 5.93 -1.95
CA ILE A 6 8.17 6.37 -3.33
C ILE A 6 9.32 7.37 -3.29
N GLY A 7 10.50 6.93 -3.71
CA GLY A 7 11.70 7.75 -3.79
C GLY A 7 12.97 6.90 -3.66
N ASN A 8 14.10 7.46 -4.11
CA ASN A 8 15.40 6.76 -4.07
C ASN A 8 16.22 7.09 -2.82
N ASN A 9 15.73 7.97 -1.94
CA ASN A 9 16.44 8.45 -0.75
C ASN A 9 15.83 7.86 0.52
N THR A 10 16.64 7.52 1.53
CA THR A 10 16.16 6.95 2.79
C THR A 10 15.58 7.99 3.76
N SER A 11 16.01 9.25 3.66
CA SER A 11 15.63 10.39 4.49
C SER A 11 14.48 11.22 3.91
N CYS A 12 14.15 11.06 2.62
CA CYS A 12 13.02 11.74 2.00
C CYS A 12 12.33 10.89 0.92
N GLY A 13 11.05 11.16 0.70
CA GLY A 13 10.22 10.49 -0.29
C GLY A 13 8.76 10.58 0.11
N HIS A 14 7.90 9.84 -0.58
CA HIS A 14 6.46 9.90 -0.38
C HIS A 14 5.89 8.56 0.05
N TYR A 15 5.04 8.53 1.07
CA TYR A 15 4.46 7.29 1.57
C TYR A 15 3.00 7.15 1.14
N VAL A 16 2.67 5.99 0.56
CA VAL A 16 1.28 5.63 0.23
C VAL A 16 0.95 4.26 0.81
N ALA A 17 -0.34 4.05 1.10
CA ALA A 17 -0.82 2.77 1.62
C ALA A 17 -1.77 2.10 0.62
N HIS A 18 -1.60 0.80 0.43
CA HIS A 18 -2.51 -0.06 -0.31
C HIS A 18 -3.22 -0.99 0.68
N ILE A 19 -4.55 -0.91 0.73
CA ILE A 19 -5.37 -1.71 1.63
C ILE A 19 -6.26 -2.63 0.79
N HIS A 20 -6.25 -3.93 1.14
CA HIS A 20 -7.17 -4.91 0.58
C HIS A 20 -8.38 -5.03 1.49
N LYS A 21 -9.55 -4.65 0.99
CA LYS A 21 -10.82 -4.71 1.70
C LYS A 21 -11.92 -5.12 0.73
N ASP A 22 -12.80 -6.01 1.18
CA ASP A 22 -13.96 -6.49 0.40
C ASP A 22 -13.59 -7.02 -1.00
N GLY A 23 -12.46 -7.73 -1.09
CA GLY A 23 -11.95 -8.32 -2.33
C GLY A 23 -11.32 -7.32 -3.31
N ARG A 24 -11.14 -6.06 -2.91
CA ARG A 24 -10.58 -5.00 -3.77
C ARG A 24 -9.41 -4.31 -3.10
N TRP A 25 -8.51 -3.78 -3.91
CA TRP A 25 -7.42 -2.93 -3.45
C TRP A 25 -7.78 -1.46 -3.62
N ALA A 26 -7.49 -0.66 -2.60
CA ALA A 26 -7.56 0.79 -2.66
C ALA A 26 -6.20 1.38 -2.31
N ILE A 27 -5.78 2.41 -3.05
CA ILE A 27 -4.63 3.24 -2.72
C ILE A 27 -5.11 4.45 -1.93
N PHE A 28 -4.45 4.69 -0.80
CA PHE A 28 -4.59 5.87 0.04
C PHE A 28 -3.33 6.70 -0.14
N ASN A 29 -3.51 7.87 -0.74
CA ASN A 29 -2.46 8.83 -1.05
C ASN A 29 -2.87 10.19 -0.46
N ASP A 30 -2.44 10.43 0.78
CA ASP A 30 -2.88 11.57 1.59
C ASP A 30 -4.41 11.69 1.63
N GLU A 31 -4.95 12.79 1.08
CA GLU A 31 -6.38 13.08 0.98
C GLU A 31 -7.07 12.37 -0.20
N THR A 32 -6.31 11.77 -1.11
CA THR A 32 -6.84 11.07 -2.29
C THR A 32 -6.98 9.58 -2.03
N VAL A 33 -8.15 9.02 -2.35
CA VAL A 33 -8.42 7.58 -2.30
C VAL A 33 -8.91 7.12 -3.66
N ALA A 34 -8.29 6.07 -4.20
CA ALA A 34 -8.66 5.50 -5.49
C ALA A 34 -8.63 3.97 -5.47
N MET A 35 -9.36 3.34 -6.40
CA MET A 35 -9.26 1.91 -6.63
C MET A 35 -7.91 1.59 -7.29
N SER A 36 -7.22 0.58 -6.78
CA SER A 36 -5.92 0.13 -7.30
C SER A 36 -6.12 -1.21 -7.99
N GLU A 37 -6.32 -1.20 -9.31
CA GLU A 37 -6.55 -2.43 -10.09
C GLU A 37 -5.29 -3.29 -10.20
N HIS A 38 -4.12 -2.63 -10.30
CA HIS A 38 -2.80 -3.25 -10.38
C HIS A 38 -1.90 -2.75 -9.24
N PRO A 39 -2.13 -3.17 -7.99
CA PRO A 39 -1.35 -2.71 -6.84
C PRO A 39 0.12 -3.17 -6.97
N PRO A 40 1.12 -2.26 -6.81
CA PRO A 40 2.53 -2.56 -7.02
C PRO A 40 3.13 -3.31 -5.81
N LYS A 41 2.66 -4.54 -5.58
CA LYS A 41 2.99 -5.33 -4.38
C LYS A 41 4.50 -5.51 -4.22
N ASP A 42 5.24 -5.75 -5.30
CA ASP A 42 6.68 -6.05 -5.25
C ASP A 42 7.56 -4.84 -4.88
N LEU A 43 7.00 -3.62 -4.91
CA LEU A 43 7.69 -2.37 -4.59
C LEU A 43 7.35 -1.86 -3.19
N ALA A 44 6.68 -2.66 -2.35
CA ALA A 44 6.31 -2.20 -1.02
C ALA A 44 7.50 -2.26 -0.05
N TYR A 45 7.53 -1.29 0.85
CA TYR A 45 8.52 -1.19 1.91
C TYR A 45 8.11 -2.02 3.13
N LEU A 46 6.83 -1.97 3.52
CA LEU A 46 6.29 -2.68 4.68
C LEU A 46 5.01 -3.45 4.30
N TYR A 47 4.95 -4.73 4.66
CA TYR A 47 3.80 -5.61 4.38
C TYR A 47 3.07 -5.98 5.67
N LEU A 48 1.74 -5.98 5.61
CA LEU A 48 0.86 -6.39 6.70
C LEU A 48 0.00 -7.56 6.23
N TYR A 49 0.32 -8.74 6.75
CA TYR A 49 -0.43 -9.98 6.52
C TYR A 49 -1.47 -10.20 7.62
N LYS A 50 -2.70 -10.52 7.22
CA LYS A 50 -3.76 -10.93 8.13
C LYS A 50 -3.70 -12.45 8.30
N ARG A 51 -3.70 -12.94 9.55
CA ARG A 51 -3.81 -14.37 9.86
C ARG A 51 -5.10 -14.92 9.26
N THR A 52 -5.03 -16.06 8.57
CA THR A 52 -6.17 -16.65 7.86
C THR A 52 -7.16 -17.35 8.80
N SER A 53 -6.69 -17.85 9.94
CA SER A 53 -7.51 -18.52 10.95
C SER A 53 -7.64 -17.65 12.20
N SER A 54 -8.83 -17.14 12.52
CA SER A 54 -9.14 -16.67 13.88
C SER A 54 -9.60 -17.85 14.72
#